data_AF-A0A930WGE4-F1
#
_entry.id   AF-A0A930WGE4-F1
#
_cell.length_a   1.000
_cell.length_b   1.000
_cell.length_c   1.000
_cell.angle_alpha   90.00
_cell.angle_beta   90.00
_cell.angle_gamma   90.00
#
_symmetry.space_group_name_H-M   'P 1'
#
loop_
_entity.id
_entity.type
_entity.pdbx_description
1 polymer ?
#
loop_
_entity_poly.entity_id
_entity_poly.type
_entity_poly.pdbx_seq_one_letter_code
_entity_poly.pdbx_strand_id
1 'polypeptide(L)'
;MIEMKHDNYIVEKICRLDVRYYLIKVHNRYYVIDYSNPRNFRNYLLYFYPKELQEWKIYDVTDHYLEYISTSFWRKVVSYSGRLLAILIVFYFFSGLVVPRKFKMQTWSYDSRILQNWMYILLSILVGFILVVLLMILNSSARIDLEKYPNFFLRVATINRKKELPFVLKIIYWLLGVVFLVGGSILLGILGQNYIGLFLFCFGVPYYCILSKFIQFQVGTGTSKYNISCKSI
;
A
#
# COMPACT_ATOMS: atom_id res chain seq x y z
N MET A 1 16.58 26.24 -24.34
CA MET A 1 15.15 25.97 -24.08
C MET A 1 14.90 24.54 -24.55
N ILE A 2 14.79 23.58 -23.65
CA ILE A 2 14.65 22.16 -24.02
C ILE A 2 13.17 21.93 -24.35
N GLU A 3 12.85 21.76 -25.63
CA GLU A 3 11.55 21.27 -26.06
C GLU A 3 11.33 19.88 -25.44
N MET A 4 10.49 19.80 -24.40
CA MET A 4 10.00 18.52 -23.92
C MET A 4 9.01 17.97 -24.94
N LYS A 5 9.53 17.24 -25.93
CA LYS A 5 8.74 16.37 -26.79
C LYS A 5 7.82 15.51 -25.92
N HIS A 6 6.56 15.37 -26.32
CA HIS A 6 5.53 14.55 -25.66
C HIS A 6 5.83 13.05 -25.77
N ASP A 7 7.00 12.64 -25.29
CA ASP A 7 7.41 11.25 -25.26
C ASP A 7 6.85 10.63 -23.99
N ASN A 8 5.98 9.65 -24.20
CA ASN A 8 5.48 8.80 -23.14
C ASN A 8 6.66 7.99 -22.56
N TYR A 9 7.01 8.26 -21.31
CA TYR A 9 8.09 7.61 -20.60
C TYR A 9 7.65 6.30 -19.93
N ILE A 10 8.61 5.39 -19.74
CA ILE A 10 8.45 4.14 -19.00
C ILE A 10 9.39 4.16 -17.81
N VAL A 11 8.91 3.68 -16.66
CA VAL A 11 9.75 3.48 -15.47
C VAL A 11 10.55 2.19 -15.65
N GLU A 12 11.86 2.30 -15.79
CA GLU A 12 12.77 1.18 -16.08
C GLU A 12 13.16 0.40 -14.83
N LYS A 13 13.41 1.11 -13.72
CA LYS A 13 13.84 0.53 -12.44
C LYS A 13 13.17 1.25 -11.28
N ILE A 14 12.92 0.50 -10.21
CA ILE A 14 12.27 0.98 -9.00
C ILE A 14 13.03 0.43 -7.80
N CYS A 15 13.43 1.30 -6.89
CA CYS A 15 14.03 0.95 -5.61
C CYS A 15 13.32 1.72 -4.50
N ARG A 16 12.89 1.02 -3.46
CA ARG A 16 12.26 1.66 -2.29
C ARG A 16 13.32 2.34 -1.43
N LEU A 17 13.06 3.58 -1.01
CA LEU A 17 13.93 4.31 -0.08
C LEU A 17 13.38 4.21 1.35
N ASP A 18 12.10 4.51 1.52
CA ASP A 18 11.40 4.37 2.80
C ASP A 18 9.89 4.11 2.56
N VAL A 19 9.04 4.50 3.51
CA VAL A 19 7.57 4.37 3.37
C VAL A 19 6.98 5.39 2.40
N ARG A 20 7.64 6.53 2.13
CA ARG A 20 7.14 7.66 1.34
C ARG A 20 7.81 7.77 -0.03
N TYR A 21 9.12 7.54 -0.08
CA TYR A 21 9.99 7.82 -1.20
C TYR A 21 10.47 6.55 -1.89
N TYR A 22 10.57 6.63 -3.21
CA TYR A 22 11.17 5.61 -4.06
C TYR A 22 12.19 6.28 -4.99
N LEU A 23 13.22 5.56 -5.37
CA LEU A 23 14.13 5.91 -6.44
C LEU A 23 13.65 5.19 -7.70
N ILE A 24 13.38 5.95 -8.75
CA ILE A 24 12.94 5.44 -10.05
C ILE A 24 13.93 5.83 -11.14
N LYS A 25 14.08 4.96 -12.14
CA LYS A 25 14.84 5.25 -13.36
C LYS A 25 13.87 5.49 -14.50
N VAL A 26 13.97 6.63 -15.16
CA VAL A 26 13.11 7.03 -16.28
C VAL A 26 14.00 7.61 -17.37
N HIS A 27 14.04 6.97 -18.54
CA HIS A 27 14.82 7.42 -19.71
C HIS A 27 16.27 7.76 -19.36
N ASN A 28 16.97 6.78 -18.78
CA ASN A 28 18.35 6.91 -18.30
C ASN A 28 18.64 7.96 -17.21
N ARG A 29 17.62 8.64 -16.67
CA ARG A 29 17.75 9.56 -15.52
C ARG A 29 17.19 8.93 -14.26
N TYR A 30 17.71 9.37 -13.11
CA TYR A 30 17.24 8.89 -11.80
C TYR A 30 16.46 9.98 -11.09
N TYR A 31 15.29 9.60 -10.58
CA TYR A 31 14.41 10.49 -9.85
C TYR A 31 14.04 9.90 -8.49
N VAL A 32 13.98 10.73 -7.46
CA VAL A 32 13.28 10.39 -6.22
C VAL A 32 11.82 10.81 -6.36
N ILE A 33 10.90 9.87 -6.23
CA ILE A 33 9.44 10.11 -6.26
C ILE A 33 8.89 10.20 -4.83
N ASP A 34 8.16 11.28 -4.55
CA ASP A 34 7.33 11.41 -3.35
C ASP A 34 5.98 10.73 -3.60
N TYR A 35 5.89 9.47 -3.18
CA TYR A 35 4.80 8.58 -3.58
C TYR A 35 3.70 8.47 -2.52
N SER A 36 4.07 8.23 -1.27
CA SER A 36 3.13 7.81 -0.22
C SER A 36 3.41 8.46 1.14
N ASN A 37 3.11 9.76 1.23
CA ASN A 37 3.22 10.53 2.48
C ASN A 37 2.21 10.05 3.56
N PRO A 38 2.65 9.47 4.70
CA PRO A 38 1.75 8.97 5.74
C PRO A 38 0.95 10.05 6.46
N ARG A 39 1.36 11.32 6.35
CA ARG A 39 0.63 12.46 6.91
C ARG A 39 -0.53 12.93 6.01
N ASN A 40 -0.54 12.54 4.73
CA ASN A 40 -1.64 12.89 3.83
C ASN A 40 -2.75 11.82 3.96
N PHE A 41 -3.86 12.20 4.59
CA PHE A 41 -5.00 11.30 4.81
C PHE A 41 -5.58 10.73 3.50
N ARG A 42 -5.43 11.44 2.37
CA ARG A 42 -5.91 11.00 1.05
C ARG A 42 -5.26 9.70 0.60
N ASN A 43 -4.04 9.41 1.07
CA ASN A 43 -3.31 8.17 0.77
C ASN A 43 -3.95 6.92 1.39
N TYR A 44 -4.82 7.08 2.39
CA TYR A 44 -5.58 5.99 3.01
C TYR A 44 -6.97 5.81 2.37
N LEU A 45 -7.41 6.78 1.56
CA LEU A 45 -8.74 6.84 0.95
C LEU A 45 -8.66 6.95 -0.59
N LEU A 46 -7.79 6.13 -1.20
CA LEU A 46 -7.46 6.22 -2.63
C LEU A 46 -8.65 6.18 -3.58
N TYR A 47 -9.70 5.47 -3.19
CA TYR A 47 -10.92 5.38 -3.99
C TYR A 47 -11.61 6.75 -4.18
N PHE A 48 -11.58 7.60 -3.15
CA PHE A 48 -12.14 8.95 -3.21
C PHE A 48 -11.16 9.97 -3.80
N TYR A 49 -9.86 9.69 -3.72
CA TYR A 49 -8.79 10.55 -4.22
C TYR A 49 -7.94 9.85 -5.28
N PRO A 50 -8.51 9.47 -6.43
CA PRO A 50 -7.78 8.74 -7.47
C PRO A 50 -6.61 9.55 -8.05
N LYS A 51 -6.63 10.89 -7.93
CA LYS A 51 -5.50 11.77 -8.29
C LYS A 51 -4.19 11.36 -7.60
N GLU A 52 -4.26 10.86 -6.36
CA GLU A 52 -3.09 10.39 -5.60
C GLU A 52 -2.43 9.13 -6.21
N LEU A 53 -3.09 8.49 -7.17
CA LEU A 53 -2.58 7.35 -7.95
C LEU A 53 -2.21 7.73 -9.39
N GLN A 54 -2.29 9.01 -9.77
CA GLN A 54 -2.15 9.46 -11.15
C GLN A 54 -1.04 10.51 -11.33
N GLU A 55 -0.74 11.28 -10.29
CA GLU A 55 0.29 12.32 -10.32
C GLU A 55 1.15 12.25 -9.05
N TRP A 56 2.47 12.36 -9.22
CA TRP A 56 3.44 12.40 -8.13
C TRP A 56 4.51 13.44 -8.37
N LYS A 57 5.02 14.02 -7.30
CA LYS A 57 6.19 14.91 -7.37
C LYS A 57 7.46 14.07 -7.46
N ILE A 58 8.33 14.41 -8.40
CA ILE A 58 9.63 13.76 -8.63
C ILE A 58 10.76 14.79 -8.56
N TYR A 59 11.94 14.34 -8.15
CA TYR A 59 13.14 15.17 -7.99
C TYR A 59 14.30 14.55 -8.78
N ASP A 60 14.93 15.30 -9.68
CA ASP A 60 16.05 14.79 -10.49
C ASP A 60 17.31 14.68 -9.62
N VAL A 61 17.72 13.44 -9.37
CA VAL A 61 18.90 13.10 -8.54
C VAL A 61 19.95 12.36 -9.36
N THR A 62 19.95 12.52 -10.68
CA THR A 62 20.76 11.72 -11.60
C THR A 62 22.24 11.71 -11.22
N ASP A 63 22.80 12.83 -10.75
CA ASP A 63 24.22 12.92 -10.38
C ASP A 63 24.54 12.32 -9.00
N HIS A 64 23.52 12.16 -8.14
CA HIS A 64 23.66 11.73 -6.73
C HIS A 64 22.92 10.43 -6.42
N TYR A 65 22.49 9.69 -7.45
CA TYR A 65 21.60 8.55 -7.28
C TYR A 65 22.20 7.42 -6.41
N LEU A 66 23.53 7.28 -6.40
CA LEU A 66 24.25 6.26 -5.62
C LEU A 66 24.05 6.43 -4.12
N GLU A 67 23.90 7.67 -3.63
CA GLU A 67 23.64 7.97 -2.21
C GLU A 67 22.31 7.35 -1.72
N TYR A 68 21.38 7.11 -2.65
CA TYR A 68 20.05 6.59 -2.37
C TYR A 68 19.93 5.07 -2.55
N ILE A 69 20.90 4.45 -3.21
CA ILE A 69 20.92 2.99 -3.39
C ILE A 69 21.37 2.35 -2.08
N SER A 70 20.39 1.96 -1.26
CA SER A 70 20.61 1.25 0.01
C SER A 70 19.85 -0.07 0.04
N THR A 71 20.53 -1.11 0.51
CA THR A 71 20.07 -2.51 0.54
C THR A 71 19.49 -2.91 1.89
N SER A 72 18.65 -2.07 2.52
CA SER A 72 18.07 -2.42 3.82
C SER A 72 17.13 -3.64 3.73
N PHE A 73 17.35 -4.61 4.63
CA PHE A 73 16.54 -5.83 4.75
C PHE A 73 15.05 -5.52 5.01
N TRP A 74 14.76 -4.57 5.89
CA TRP A 74 13.39 -4.16 6.23
C TRP A 74 12.62 -3.63 5.02
N ARG A 75 13.29 -2.98 4.06
CA ARG A 75 12.66 -2.52 2.81
C ARG A 75 12.17 -3.69 1.96
N LYS A 76 12.97 -4.77 1.88
CA LYS A 76 12.57 -6.01 1.19
C LYS A 76 11.37 -6.64 1.87
N VAL A 77 11.41 -6.78 3.20
CA VAL A 77 10.29 -7.35 3.99
C VAL A 77 8.99 -6.60 3.73
N VAL A 78 8.99 -5.27 3.80
CA VAL A 78 7.79 -4.48 3.53
C VAL A 78 7.29 -4.68 2.09
N SER A 79 8.19 -4.74 1.10
CA SER A 79 7.80 -4.97 -0.30
C SER A 79 7.14 -6.35 -0.54
N TYR A 80 7.50 -7.35 0.27
CA TYR A 80 6.95 -8.71 0.17
C TYR A 80 5.79 -8.98 1.14
N SER A 81 5.48 -8.06 2.05
CA SER A 81 4.49 -8.25 3.11
C SER A 81 3.11 -8.68 2.59
N GLY A 82 2.65 -8.14 1.45
CA GLY A 82 1.40 -8.58 0.81
C GLY A 82 1.45 -10.03 0.32
N ARG A 83 2.58 -10.47 -0.26
CA ARG A 83 2.77 -11.86 -0.68
C ARG A 83 2.88 -12.79 0.52
N LEU A 84 3.57 -12.37 1.57
CA LEU A 84 3.66 -13.11 2.83
C LEU A 84 2.28 -13.28 3.48
N LEU A 85 1.47 -12.23 3.53
CA LEU A 85 0.09 -12.31 4.01
C LEU A 85 -0.74 -13.31 3.20
N ALA A 86 -0.65 -13.27 1.86
CA ALA A 86 -1.33 -14.22 0.99
C ALA A 86 -0.88 -15.67 1.25
N ILE A 87 0.43 -15.90 1.39
CA ILE A 87 0.99 -17.23 1.72
C ILE A 87 0.46 -17.71 3.08
N LEU A 88 0.43 -16.85 4.10
CA LEU A 88 -0.09 -17.18 5.42
C LEU A 88 -1.58 -17.54 5.39
N ILE A 89 -2.38 -16.82 4.60
CA ILE A 89 -3.82 -17.11 4.43
C ILE A 89 -4.00 -18.47 3.74
N VAL A 90 -3.27 -18.73 2.65
CA VAL A 90 -3.33 -20.02 1.94
C VAL A 90 -2.90 -21.15 2.88
N PHE A 91 -1.83 -20.96 3.64
CA PHE A 91 -1.34 -21.93 4.61
C PHE A 91 -2.35 -22.18 5.74
N TYR A 92 -3.00 -21.13 6.24
CA TYR A 92 -4.07 -21.23 7.22
C TYR A 92 -5.22 -22.12 6.71
N PHE A 93 -5.73 -21.89 5.50
CA PHE A 93 -6.78 -22.72 4.92
C PHE A 93 -6.32 -24.16 4.64
N PHE A 94 -5.11 -24.33 4.07
CA PHE A 94 -4.52 -25.64 3.83
C PHE A 94 -4.43 -26.46 5.12
N SER A 95 -3.97 -25.84 6.21
CA SER A 95 -3.91 -26.48 7.53
C SER A 95 -5.28 -26.92 8.05
N GLY A 96 -6.34 -26.15 7.75
CA GLY A 96 -7.71 -26.50 8.16
C GLY A 96 -8.28 -27.70 7.41
N LEU A 97 -7.93 -27.85 6.13
CA LEU A 97 -8.47 -28.84 5.21
C LEU A 97 -7.71 -30.18 5.24
N VAL A 98 -6.38 -30.14 5.22
CA VAL A 98 -5.55 -31.34 4.95
C VAL A 98 -4.98 -31.94 6.23
N VAL A 99 -4.74 -31.12 7.25
CA VAL A 99 -3.97 -31.54 8.43
C VAL A 99 -4.88 -32.20 9.49
N PRO A 100 -4.44 -33.28 10.17
CA PRO A 100 -5.20 -33.90 11.25
C PRO A 100 -5.52 -32.92 12.37
N ARG A 101 -6.66 -33.13 13.06
CA ARG A 101 -7.20 -32.20 14.09
C ARG A 101 -6.15 -31.69 15.10
N LYS A 102 -5.24 -32.55 15.57
CA LYS A 102 -4.20 -32.21 16.56
C LYS A 102 -3.19 -31.16 16.08
N PHE A 103 -3.00 -31.03 14.77
CA PHE A 103 -2.02 -30.12 14.16
C PHE A 103 -2.69 -28.97 13.40
N LYS A 104 -4.02 -28.83 13.47
CA LYS A 104 -4.74 -27.72 12.84
C LYS A 104 -4.40 -26.43 13.55
N MET A 105 -3.89 -25.44 12.81
CA MET A 105 -3.58 -24.11 13.37
C MET A 105 -4.79 -23.48 14.08
N GLN A 106 -6.00 -23.72 13.57
CA GLN A 106 -7.24 -23.23 14.16
C GLN A 106 -7.48 -23.74 15.58
N THR A 107 -6.92 -24.91 15.93
CA THR A 107 -7.09 -25.51 17.27
C THR A 107 -6.06 -25.03 18.28
N TRP A 108 -4.90 -24.54 17.83
CA TRP A 108 -3.79 -24.16 18.72
C TRP A 108 -4.10 -22.93 19.56
N SER A 109 -4.87 -22.00 19.00
CA SER A 109 -5.21 -20.74 19.65
C SER A 109 -6.72 -20.53 19.74
N TYR A 110 -7.47 -21.62 19.86
CA TYR A 110 -8.93 -21.58 19.97
C TYR A 110 -9.36 -21.04 21.34
N ASP A 111 -10.28 -20.07 21.35
CA ASP A 111 -10.89 -19.57 22.57
C ASP A 111 -12.35 -19.15 22.31
N SER A 112 -13.29 -19.81 22.98
CA SER A 112 -14.73 -19.53 22.83
C SER A 112 -15.14 -18.14 23.34
N ARG A 113 -14.32 -17.50 24.19
CA ARG A 113 -14.57 -16.15 24.72
C ARG A 113 -14.40 -15.06 23.67
N ILE A 114 -13.75 -15.37 22.54
CA ILE A 114 -13.59 -14.45 21.40
C ILE A 114 -14.97 -13.95 20.93
N LEU A 115 -15.94 -14.86 20.77
CA LEU A 115 -17.26 -14.48 20.28
C LEU A 115 -18.08 -13.70 21.33
N GLN A 116 -17.81 -13.95 22.62
CA GLN A 116 -18.50 -13.32 23.74
C GLN A 116 -17.99 -11.89 23.99
N ASN A 117 -16.71 -11.62 23.75
CA ASN A 117 -16.06 -10.36 24.09
C ASN A 117 -15.60 -9.56 22.86
N TRP A 118 -16.55 -9.14 22.03
CA TRP A 118 -16.32 -8.34 20.83
C TRP A 118 -15.58 -7.01 21.09
N MET A 119 -15.72 -6.43 22.29
CA MET A 119 -15.03 -5.19 22.67
C MET A 119 -13.51 -5.32 22.69
N TYR A 120 -12.95 -6.46 23.15
CA TYR A 120 -11.49 -6.64 23.15
C TYR A 120 -10.93 -6.76 21.74
N ILE A 121 -11.70 -7.37 20.84
CA ILE A 121 -11.33 -7.49 19.42
C ILE A 121 -11.28 -6.10 18.80
N LEU A 122 -12.33 -5.29 18.97
CA LEU A 122 -12.36 -3.92 18.45
C LEU A 122 -11.25 -3.04 19.04
N LEU A 123 -11.00 -3.13 20.35
CA LEU A 123 -9.95 -2.37 20.99
C LEU A 123 -8.56 -2.74 20.44
N SER A 124 -8.30 -4.03 20.23
CA SER A 124 -7.03 -4.50 19.66
C SER A 124 -6.83 -4.01 18.22
N ILE A 125 -7.88 -4.00 17.41
CA ILE A 125 -7.87 -3.45 16.05
C ILE A 125 -7.70 -1.92 16.08
N LEU A 126 -8.26 -1.22 17.05
CA LEU A 126 -8.08 0.23 17.12
C LEU A 126 -6.65 0.61 17.54
N VAL A 127 -6.14 0.01 18.61
CA VAL A 127 -4.79 0.27 19.13
C VAL A 127 -3.72 -0.12 18.11
N GLY A 128 -3.89 -1.29 17.49
CA GLY A 128 -3.01 -1.77 16.44
C GLY A 128 -2.93 -0.82 15.24
N PHE A 129 -4.06 -0.26 14.84
CA PHE A 129 -4.12 0.68 13.72
C PHE A 129 -3.37 1.97 14.05
N ILE A 130 -3.62 2.51 15.24
CA ILE A 130 -2.94 3.72 15.72
C ILE A 130 -1.43 3.50 15.78
N LEU A 131 -0.97 2.36 16.30
CA LEU A 131 0.45 2.03 16.37
C LEU A 131 1.10 1.96 14.99
N VAL A 132 0.46 1.29 14.03
CA VAL A 132 1.00 1.17 12.67
C VAL A 132 1.08 2.53 11.98
N VAL A 133 0.02 3.35 12.09
CA VAL A 133 0.02 4.71 11.52
C VAL A 133 1.11 5.57 12.17
N LEU A 134 1.26 5.50 13.49
CA LEU A 134 2.26 6.26 14.24
C LEU A 134 3.67 5.84 13.84
N LEU A 135 3.94 4.54 13.73
CA LEU A 135 5.21 4.01 13.22
C LEU A 135 5.51 4.49 11.80
N MET A 136 4.51 4.59 10.94
CA MET A 136 4.69 5.11 9.58
C MET A 136 4.99 6.61 9.57
N ILE A 137 4.34 7.40 10.43
CA ILE A 137 4.62 8.84 10.58
C ILE A 137 6.04 9.05 11.10
N LEU A 138 6.48 8.27 12.09
CA LEU A 138 7.83 8.34 12.65
C LEU A 138 8.88 7.93 11.61
N ASN A 139 8.68 6.82 10.91
CA ASN A 139 9.61 6.35 9.87
C ASN A 139 9.65 7.24 8.62
N SER A 140 8.59 7.99 8.34
CA SER A 140 8.58 8.98 7.26
C SER A 140 9.19 10.33 7.66
N SER A 141 9.54 10.53 8.93
CA SER A 141 10.05 11.81 9.43
C SER A 141 11.54 12.03 9.18
N ALA A 142 12.28 10.97 8.81
CA ALA A 142 13.62 11.06 8.23
C ALA A 142 13.51 11.66 6.82
N ARG A 143 13.24 12.97 6.74
CA ARG A 143 13.10 13.68 5.47
C ARG A 143 14.43 13.61 4.73
N ILE A 144 14.40 12.96 3.58
CA ILE A 144 15.44 13.14 2.57
C ILE A 144 15.36 14.61 2.13
N ASP A 145 16.47 15.34 2.25
CA ASP A 145 16.54 16.71 1.76
C ASP A 145 16.56 16.71 0.23
N LEU A 146 15.36 16.83 -0.35
CA LEU A 146 15.11 16.83 -1.78
C LEU A 146 14.90 18.24 -2.34
N GLU A 147 14.80 19.26 -1.49
CA GLU A 147 14.47 20.63 -1.92
C GLU A 147 15.60 21.26 -2.74
N LYS A 148 16.83 20.77 -2.55
CA LYS A 148 18.01 21.13 -3.35
C LYS A 148 17.97 20.66 -4.81
N TYR A 149 17.08 19.73 -5.17
CA TYR A 149 17.04 19.16 -6.52
C TYR A 149 15.92 19.75 -7.38
N PRO A 150 16.11 19.83 -8.73
CA PRO A 150 15.05 20.20 -9.66
C PRO A 150 13.84 19.28 -9.50
N ASN A 151 12.65 19.87 -9.38
CA ASN A 151 11.42 19.14 -9.19
C ASN A 151 10.50 19.17 -10.42
N PHE A 152 9.79 18.07 -10.63
CA PHE A 152 8.82 17.88 -11.70
C PHE A 152 7.64 17.05 -11.20
N PHE A 153 6.64 16.86 -12.05
CA PHE A 153 5.51 15.98 -11.80
C PHE A 153 5.52 14.82 -12.78
N LEU A 154 5.45 13.60 -12.28
CA LEU A 154 5.25 12.38 -13.05
C LEU A 154 3.74 12.08 -13.10
N ARG A 155 3.20 11.93 -14.30
CA ARG A 155 1.76 11.72 -14.54
C ARG A 155 1.53 10.46 -15.35
N VAL A 156 0.44 9.75 -15.10
CA VAL A 156 0.01 8.65 -15.98
C VAL A 156 -0.51 9.22 -17.31
N ALA A 157 0.08 8.82 -18.44
CA ALA A 157 -0.20 9.39 -19.75
C ALA A 157 -1.54 8.97 -20.35
N THR A 158 -1.94 7.71 -20.16
CA THR A 158 -3.24 7.19 -20.57
C THR A 158 -4.15 7.10 -19.36
N ILE A 159 -4.88 8.18 -19.07
CA ILE A 159 -6.07 8.09 -18.24
C ILE A 159 -7.12 7.42 -19.11
N ASN A 160 -7.41 6.14 -18.87
CA ASN A 160 -8.64 5.54 -19.40
C ASN A 160 -9.79 6.37 -18.81
N ARG A 161 -10.28 7.35 -19.56
CA ARG A 161 -11.51 8.10 -19.26
C ARG A 161 -12.70 7.16 -19.43
N LYS A 162 -12.74 6.05 -18.67
CA LYS A 162 -14.00 5.39 -18.39
C LYS A 162 -14.88 6.44 -17.74
N LYS A 163 -16.09 6.62 -18.28
CA LYS A 163 -17.10 7.56 -17.81
C LYS A 163 -17.08 7.56 -16.28
N GLU A 164 -16.64 8.66 -15.67
CA GLU A 164 -16.54 8.71 -14.22
C GLU A 164 -17.93 8.47 -13.63
N LEU A 165 -18.04 7.47 -12.78
CA LEU A 165 -19.28 7.22 -12.05
C LEU A 165 -19.63 8.48 -11.25
N PRO A 166 -20.91 8.86 -11.16
CA PRO A 166 -21.31 9.96 -10.30
C PRO A 166 -20.92 9.66 -8.85
N PHE A 167 -20.65 10.71 -8.08
CA PHE A 167 -20.07 10.63 -6.74
C PHE A 167 -20.85 9.69 -5.79
N VAL A 168 -22.18 9.71 -5.87
CA VAL A 168 -23.05 8.83 -5.07
C VAL A 168 -22.84 7.35 -5.40
N LEU A 169 -22.78 6.99 -6.69
CA LEU A 169 -22.48 5.62 -7.11
C LEU A 169 -21.07 5.20 -6.68
N LYS A 170 -20.10 6.11 -6.74
CA LYS A 170 -18.75 5.85 -6.20
C LYS A 170 -18.85 5.45 -4.72
N ILE A 171 -19.55 6.22 -3.89
CA ILE A 171 -19.74 5.91 -2.46
C ILE A 171 -20.38 4.54 -2.27
N ILE A 172 -21.45 4.22 -3.00
CA ILE A 172 -22.16 2.93 -2.88
C ILE A 172 -21.21 1.77 -3.20
N TYR A 173 -20.50 1.82 -4.32
CA TYR A 173 -19.54 0.77 -4.68
C TYR A 173 -18.41 0.63 -3.67
N TRP A 174 -17.94 1.75 -3.12
CA TRP A 174 -16.93 1.73 -2.06
C TRP A 174 -17.46 1.08 -0.78
N LEU A 175 -18.67 1.46 -0.33
CA LEU A 175 -19.32 0.87 0.83
C LEU A 175 -19.53 -0.63 0.64
N LEU A 176 -20.02 -1.06 -0.53
CA LEU A 176 -20.16 -2.47 -0.85
C LEU A 176 -18.80 -3.18 -0.81
N GLY A 177 -17.78 -2.60 -1.43
CA GLY A 177 -16.42 -3.15 -1.42
C GLY A 177 -15.86 -3.30 0.00
N VAL A 178 -16.03 -2.28 0.84
CA VAL A 178 -15.60 -2.31 2.24
C VAL A 178 -16.40 -3.35 3.03
N VAL A 179 -17.72 -3.38 2.90
CA VAL A 179 -18.58 -4.34 3.61
C VAL A 179 -18.25 -5.77 3.23
N PHE A 180 -18.13 -6.07 1.93
CA PHE A 180 -17.83 -7.43 1.50
C PHE A 180 -16.39 -7.85 1.80
N LEU A 181 -15.41 -6.99 1.55
CA LEU A 181 -14.00 -7.37 1.67
C LEU A 181 -13.51 -7.25 3.11
N VAL A 182 -13.74 -6.12 3.77
CA VAL A 182 -13.33 -5.89 5.17
C VAL A 182 -14.32 -6.53 6.14
N GLY A 183 -15.63 -6.31 5.93
CA GLY A 183 -16.65 -6.92 6.79
C GLY A 183 -16.64 -8.46 6.67
N GLY A 184 -16.55 -8.98 5.44
CA GLY A 184 -16.43 -10.42 5.19
C GLY A 184 -15.17 -11.02 5.83
N SER A 185 -14.01 -10.35 5.74
CA SER A 185 -12.80 -10.85 6.40
C SER A 185 -12.95 -10.86 7.92
N ILE A 186 -13.48 -9.79 8.53
CA ILE A 186 -13.70 -9.73 9.98
C ILE A 186 -14.63 -10.85 10.44
N LEU A 187 -15.72 -11.11 9.69
CA LEU A 187 -16.63 -12.22 9.99
C LEU A 187 -15.90 -13.57 9.98
N LEU A 188 -15.06 -13.83 8.96
CA LEU A 188 -14.26 -15.05 8.90
C LEU A 188 -13.29 -15.19 10.09
N GLY A 189 -12.69 -14.09 10.54
CA GLY A 189 -11.82 -14.06 11.70
C GLY A 189 -12.56 -14.41 13.00
N ILE A 190 -13.73 -13.82 13.22
CA ILE A 190 -14.55 -14.03 14.43
C ILE A 190 -15.16 -15.43 14.45
N LEU A 191 -15.72 -15.90 13.32
CA LEU A 191 -16.33 -17.22 13.21
C LEU A 191 -15.31 -18.35 13.38
N GLY A 192 -14.05 -18.10 13.04
CA GLY A 192 -12.96 -19.03 13.29
C GLY A 192 -12.66 -19.28 14.76
N GLN A 193 -13.08 -18.39 15.67
CA GLN A 193 -12.87 -18.47 17.13
C GLN A 193 -11.44 -18.82 17.55
N ASN A 194 -10.46 -18.33 16.81
CA ASN A 194 -9.05 -18.54 17.12
C ASN A 194 -8.23 -17.29 16.85
N TYR A 195 -7.25 -17.03 17.71
CA TYR A 195 -6.42 -15.82 17.63
C TYR A 195 -5.61 -15.69 16.34
N ILE A 196 -5.19 -16.80 15.72
CA ILE A 196 -4.51 -16.77 14.42
C ILE A 196 -5.44 -16.24 13.32
N GLY A 197 -6.67 -16.74 13.27
CA GLY A 197 -7.71 -16.28 12.35
C GLY A 197 -8.09 -14.81 12.59
N LEU A 198 -8.25 -14.41 13.85
CA LEU A 198 -8.46 -13.00 14.19
C LEU A 198 -7.31 -12.11 13.69
N PHE A 199 -6.06 -12.52 13.93
CA PHE A 199 -4.90 -11.75 13.47
C PHE A 199 -4.87 -11.66 11.93
N LEU A 200 -5.05 -12.76 11.22
CA LEU A 200 -4.99 -12.74 9.75
C LEU A 200 -6.14 -11.94 9.13
N PHE A 201 -7.37 -12.13 9.60
CA PHE A 201 -8.55 -11.63 8.91
C PHE A 201 -9.17 -10.35 9.51
N CYS A 202 -8.95 -10.07 10.80
CA CYS A 202 -9.38 -8.82 11.44
C CYS A 202 -8.28 -7.75 11.45
N PHE A 203 -7.00 -8.16 11.40
CA PHE A 203 -5.87 -7.23 11.40
C PHE A 203 -5.15 -7.22 10.04
N GLY A 204 -4.68 -8.38 9.56
CA GLY A 204 -3.89 -8.49 8.34
C GLY A 204 -4.61 -7.97 7.10
N VAL A 205 -5.77 -8.55 6.76
CA VAL A 205 -6.53 -8.18 5.55
C VAL A 205 -7.00 -6.72 5.56
N PRO A 206 -7.71 -6.23 6.61
CA PRO A 206 -8.23 -4.86 6.61
C PRO A 206 -7.12 -3.81 6.51
N TYR A 207 -6.02 -4.00 7.24
CA TYR A 207 -4.91 -3.05 7.18
C TYR A 207 -4.15 -3.13 5.89
N TYR A 208 -4.00 -4.30 5.28
CA TYR A 208 -3.41 -4.40 3.95
C TYR A 208 -4.21 -3.58 2.94
N CYS A 209 -5.54 -3.57 3.02
CA CYS A 209 -6.37 -2.74 2.16
C CYS A 209 -6.15 -1.23 2.39
N ILE A 210 -6.17 -0.79 3.65
CA ILE A 210 -6.02 0.62 4.02
C ILE A 210 -4.59 1.13 3.72
N LEU A 211 -3.59 0.30 3.97
CA LEU A 211 -2.17 0.64 3.86
C LEU A 211 -1.55 0.21 2.53
N SER A 212 -2.35 -0.28 1.59
CA SER A 212 -1.91 -0.85 0.31
C SER A 212 -0.96 0.09 -0.44
N LYS A 213 -1.25 1.40 -0.48
CA LYS A 213 -0.38 2.41 -1.12
C LYS A 213 1.01 2.47 -0.49
N PHE A 214 1.11 2.27 0.81
CA PHE A 214 2.39 2.34 1.52
C PHE A 214 3.16 1.02 1.47
N ILE A 215 2.46 -0.09 1.26
CA ILE A 215 3.07 -1.41 1.17
C ILE A 215 3.57 -1.67 -0.26
N GLN A 216 2.75 -1.36 -1.26
CA GLN A 216 3.00 -1.67 -2.65
C GLN A 216 3.12 -0.42 -3.52
N PHE A 217 4.21 -0.33 -4.26
CA PHE A 217 4.41 0.67 -5.29
C PHE A 217 3.63 0.25 -6.55
N GLN A 218 2.72 1.11 -7.01
CA GLN A 218 1.84 0.83 -8.15
C GLN A 218 2.36 1.44 -9.47
N VAL A 219 3.33 2.35 -9.38
CA VAL A 219 3.96 3.00 -10.55
C VAL A 219 4.93 2.02 -11.21
N GLY A 220 4.84 1.86 -12.54
CA GLY A 220 5.75 1.01 -13.32
C GLY A 220 5.35 -0.47 -13.42
N THR A 221 4.09 -0.83 -13.18
CA THR A 221 3.57 -2.18 -13.52
C THR A 221 3.44 -2.34 -15.05
N GLY A 222 4.57 -2.58 -15.72
CA GLY A 222 4.73 -3.19 -17.06
C GLY A 222 4.18 -2.49 -18.30
N THR A 223 3.02 -1.83 -18.22
CA THR A 223 2.29 -1.30 -19.38
C THR A 223 1.97 0.18 -19.31
N SER A 224 2.20 0.80 -18.15
CA SER A 224 1.83 2.20 -17.91
C SER A 224 2.86 3.16 -18.49
N LYS A 225 2.38 4.08 -19.32
CA LYS A 225 3.14 5.20 -19.88
C LYS A 225 2.98 6.43 -19.01
N TYR A 226 4.05 7.23 -18.87
CA TYR A 226 4.09 8.40 -18.00
C TYR A 226 4.53 9.66 -18.73
N ASN A 227 4.05 10.82 -18.30
CA ASN A 227 4.48 12.13 -18.78
C ASN A 227 5.16 12.88 -17.63
N ILE A 228 6.24 13.61 -17.94
CA ILE A 228 6.92 14.48 -16.98
C ILE A 228 6.56 15.93 -17.33
N SER A 229 6.12 16.72 -16.34
CA SER A 229 5.75 18.12 -16.52
C SER A 229 6.19 19.01 -15.36
N CYS A 230 6.40 20.30 -15.63
CA CYS A 230 6.80 21.28 -14.60
C CYS A 230 5.65 21.84 -13.75
N LYS A 231 4.39 21.54 -14.07
CA LYS A 231 3.18 22.03 -13.36
C LYS A 231 2.34 20.85 -12.86
N SER A 232 1.46 21.07 -11.87
CA SER A 232 0.46 20.11 -11.32
C SER A 232 -0.91 20.21 -12.04
N ILE A 233 -1.83 19.24 -11.87
CA ILE A 233 -3.19 19.21 -12.48
C ILE A 233 -4.30 19.69 -11.53
#